data_AF-A0A0Q8NJ87-F1
#
_entry.id   AF-A0A0Q8NJ87-F1
#
_cell.length_a   1.000
_cell.length_b   1.000
_cell.length_c   1.000
_cell.angle_alpha   90.00
_cell.angle_beta   90.00
_cell.angle_gamma   90.00
#
_symmetry.space_group_name_H-M   'P 1'
#
loop_
_entity.id
_entity.type
_entity.pdbx_description
1 polymer ?
#
loop_
_entity_poly.entity_id
_entity_poly.type
_entity_poly.pdbx_seq_one_letter_code
_entity_poly.pdbx_strand_id
1 'polypeptide(L)'
;MSHDLIFVTEGQLAKRLGLTLDMLKTALPAATQAGFPDPDPLFANRRYWPACSAWLDRRYGLSGSADGPYPPDEQEPWKPKAG
;
A
#
# COMPACT_ATOMS: atom_id res chain seq x y z
N MET A 1 -16.20 20.15 6.37
CA MET A 1 -15.00 19.30 6.30
C MET A 1 -15.45 17.87 6.19
N SER A 2 -15.34 17.28 4.99
CA SER A 2 -15.75 15.88 4.79
C SER A 2 -14.69 14.99 5.40
N HIS A 3 -15.06 14.17 6.39
CA HIS A 3 -14.16 13.19 6.99
C HIS A 3 -13.99 12.06 5.98
N ASP A 4 -12.84 12.02 5.30
CA ASP A 4 -12.59 10.97 4.33
C ASP A 4 -12.42 9.63 5.04
N LEU A 5 -13.15 8.61 4.59
CA LEU A 5 -13.04 7.27 5.16
C LEU A 5 -11.62 6.72 4.87
N ILE A 6 -10.95 6.25 5.92
CA ILE A 6 -9.61 5.65 5.81
C ILE A 6 -9.65 4.16 5.46
N PHE A 7 -10.73 3.46 5.80
CA PHE A 7 -10.96 2.06 5.39
C PHE A 7 -12.06 2.01 4.33
N VAL A 8 -11.67 1.58 3.13
CA VAL A 8 -12.54 1.61 1.95
C VAL A 8 -12.84 0.20 1.45
N THR A 9 -14.08 0.00 1.00
CA THR A 9 -14.46 -1.21 0.24
C THR A 9 -13.95 -1.10 -1.20
N GLU A 10 -13.95 -2.21 -1.95
CA GLU A 10 -13.60 -2.19 -3.38
C GLU A 10 -14.45 -1.21 -4.19
N GLY A 11 -15.75 -1.10 -3.89
CA GLY A 11 -16.63 -0.14 -4.55
C GLY A 11 -16.28 1.32 -4.24
N GLN A 12 -15.85 1.61 -3.02
CA GLN A 12 -15.37 2.95 -2.65
C GLN A 12 -14.00 3.25 -3.26
N LEU A 13 -13.12 2.26 -3.29
CA LEU A 13 -11.82 2.34 -3.94
C LEU A 13 -11.98 2.64 -5.44
N ALA A 14 -12.86 1.91 -6.13
CA ALA A 14 -13.15 2.12 -7.55
C ALA A 14 -13.64 3.55 -7.81
N LYS A 15 -14.59 4.03 -7.01
CA LYS A 15 -15.11 5.41 -7.11
C LYS A 15 -14.02 6.46 -6.92
N ARG A 16 -13.10 6.27 -5.96
CA ARG A 16 -11.98 7.21 -5.73
C ARG A 16 -10.99 7.23 -6.89
N LEU A 17 -10.74 6.09 -7.50
CA LEU A 17 -9.84 5.97 -8.65
C LEU A 17 -10.51 6.36 -9.98
N GLY A 18 -11.80 6.71 -9.97
CA GLY A 18 -12.57 6.98 -11.19
C GLY A 18 -12.80 5.75 -12.06
N LEU A 19 -12.74 4.54 -11.47
CA LEU A 19 -12.90 3.26 -12.16
C LEU A 19 -14.28 2.66 -11.86
N THR A 20 -14.75 1.78 -12.75
CA THR A 20 -15.86 0.87 -12.42
C THR A 20 -15.35 -0.27 -11.54
N LEU A 21 -16.28 -0.93 -10.81
CA LEU A 21 -15.93 -2.05 -9.95
C LEU A 21 -15.31 -3.21 -10.74
N ASP A 22 -15.82 -3.51 -11.93
CA ASP A 22 -15.30 -4.57 -12.80
C ASP A 22 -13.87 -4.27 -13.31
N MET A 23 -13.60 -3.02 -13.70
CA MET A 23 -12.25 -2.60 -14.07
C MET A 23 -11.28 -2.75 -12.89
N LEU A 24 -11.70 -2.33 -11.69
CA LEU A 24 -10.90 -2.51 -10.49
C LEU A 24 -10.64 -4.00 -10.20
N LYS A 25 -11.67 -4.85 -10.25
CA LYS A 25 -11.53 -6.31 -10.03
C LYS A 25 -10.60 -6.98 -11.04
N THR A 26 -10.57 -6.46 -12.26
CA THR A 26 -9.65 -6.95 -13.31
C THR A 26 -8.22 -6.52 -13.05
N ALA A 27 -8.01 -5.28 -12.58
CA ALA A 27 -6.69 -4.73 -12.29
C ALA A 27 -6.09 -5.20 -10.96
N LEU A 28 -6.94 -5.50 -9.97
CA LEU A 28 -6.54 -5.83 -8.59
C LEU A 28 -5.55 -7.01 -8.49
N PRO A 29 -5.73 -8.15 -9.19
CA PRO A 29 -4.77 -9.25 -9.13
C PRO A 29 -3.36 -8.83 -9.56
N ALA A 30 -3.26 -8.08 -10.67
CA ALA A 30 -1.99 -7.56 -11.15
C ALA A 30 -1.40 -6.49 -10.20
N ALA A 31 -2.25 -5.66 -9.60
CA ALA A 31 -1.83 -4.66 -8.63
C ALA A 31 -1.31 -5.32 -7.34
N THR A 32 -2.02 -6.31 -6.78
CA THR A 32 -1.59 -7.06 -5.60
C THR A 32 -0.26 -7.78 -5.85
N GLN A 33 -0.07 -8.37 -7.04
CA GLN A 33 1.24 -8.95 -7.41
C GLN A 33 2.36 -7.90 -7.47
N ALA A 34 2.03 -6.65 -7.79
CA ALA A 34 2.94 -5.51 -7.75
C ALA A 34 3.05 -4.84 -6.36
N GLY A 35 2.55 -5.48 -5.30
CA GLY A 35 2.63 -4.99 -3.91
C GLY A 35 1.52 -4.02 -3.50
N PHE A 36 0.37 -4.01 -4.20
CA PHE A 36 -0.77 -3.20 -3.79
C PHE A 36 -1.36 -3.71 -2.46
N PRO A 37 -1.72 -2.83 -1.50
CA PRO A 37 -2.07 -3.24 -0.13
C PRO A 37 -3.32 -4.10 -0.05
N ASP A 38 -3.22 -5.28 0.56
CA ASP A 38 -4.32 -6.23 0.74
C ASP A 38 -5.42 -5.76 1.72
N PRO A 39 -6.64 -6.34 1.62
CA PRO A 39 -7.70 -6.04 2.55
C PRO A 39 -7.36 -6.55 3.96
N ASP A 40 -7.66 -5.73 4.97
CA ASP A 40 -7.40 -6.06 6.36
C ASP A 40 -8.59 -6.84 6.97
N PRO A 41 -8.39 -8.08 7.46
CA PRO A 41 -9.46 -8.88 8.06
C PRO A 41 -10.02 -8.28 9.35
N LEU A 42 -9.25 -7.49 10.09
CA LEU A 42 -9.68 -6.84 11.34
C LEU A 42 -10.65 -5.68 11.08
N PHE A 43 -10.58 -5.07 9.89
CA PHE A 43 -11.44 -3.95 9.50
C PHE A 43 -12.51 -4.36 8.48
N ALA A 44 -13.06 -5.56 8.64
CA ALA A 44 -14.11 -6.12 7.80
C ALA A 44 -13.69 -6.26 6.31
N ASN A 45 -12.47 -6.77 6.07
CA ASN A 45 -11.89 -6.97 4.74
C ASN A 45 -11.86 -5.67 3.90
N ARG A 46 -11.57 -4.54 4.54
CA ARG A 46 -11.43 -3.24 3.88
C ARG A 46 -9.97 -2.91 3.65
N ARG A 47 -9.68 -2.16 2.58
CA ARG A 47 -8.32 -1.68 2.30
C ARG A 47 -8.10 -0.33 2.96
N TYR A 48 -6.92 -0.16 3.54
CA TYR A 48 -6.51 1.11 4.13
C TYR A 48 -6.12 2.09 3.02
N TRP A 49 -6.95 3.10 2.80
CA TRP A 49 -6.78 4.07 1.71
C TRP A 49 -5.44 4.80 1.74
N PRO A 50 -4.91 5.27 2.89
CA PRO A 50 -3.61 5.94 2.91
C PRO A 50 -2.47 5.04 2.40
N ALA A 51 -2.53 3.72 2.65
CA ALA A 51 -1.56 2.79 2.05
C ALA A 51 -1.76 2.66 0.52
N CYS A 52 -3.01 2.57 0.05
CA CYS A 52 -3.30 2.56 -1.38
C CYS A 52 -2.80 3.84 -2.07
N SER A 53 -3.02 5.01 -1.47
CA SER A 53 -2.54 6.29 -1.98
C SER A 53 -1.02 6.32 -2.02
N ALA A 54 -0.34 5.96 -0.92
CA ALA A 54 1.12 5.93 -0.88
C ALA A 54 1.73 5.01 -1.93
N TRP A 55 1.13 3.84 -2.20
CA TRP A 55 1.57 2.96 -3.28
C TRP A 55 1.36 3.61 -4.67
N LEU A 56 0.24 4.29 -4.90
CA LEU A 56 -0.02 5.02 -6.15
C LEU A 56 0.97 6.18 -6.32
N ASP A 57 1.21 6.94 -5.26
CA ASP A 57 2.13 8.07 -5.26
C ASP A 57 3.56 7.60 -5.57
N ARG A 58 4.00 6.47 -4.98
CA ARG A 58 5.27 5.82 -5.32
C ARG A 58 5.31 5.35 -6.78
N ARG A 59 4.21 4.76 -7.27
CA ARG A 59 4.11 4.24 -8.66
C ARG A 59 4.20 5.34 -9.72
N TYR A 60 3.67 6.53 -9.43
CA TYR A 60 3.67 7.67 -10.36
C TYR A 60 4.75 8.71 -10.05
N GLY A 61 5.70 8.41 -9.16
CA GLY A 61 6.81 9.30 -8.83
C GLY A 61 6.41 10.56 -8.06
N LEU A 62 5.22 10.56 -7.44
CA LEU A 62 4.71 11.62 -6.58
C LEU A 62 5.19 11.49 -5.13
N SER A 63 5.90 10.41 -4.78
CA SER A 63 6.62 10.30 -3.52
C SER A 63 7.86 11.22 -3.53
N GLY A 64 7.63 12.52 -3.50
CA GLY A 64 8.64 13.48 -3.10
C GLY A 64 8.93 13.27 -1.62
N SER A 65 10.07 12.64 -1.31
CA SER A 65 10.70 12.64 0.01
C SER A 65 9.96 11.87 1.14
N ALA A 66 10.02 10.53 1.16
CA ALA A 66 9.83 9.77 2.41
C ALA A 66 10.34 8.31 2.44
N ASP A 67 10.65 7.67 1.31
CA ASP A 67 11.27 6.33 1.31
C ASP A 67 12.13 6.19 0.04
N GLY A 68 13.39 6.59 0.14
CA GLY A 68 14.43 5.85 -0.57
C GLY A 68 14.42 4.40 -0.06
N PRO A 69 14.94 3.42 -0.81
CA PRO A 69 15.04 2.04 -0.33
C PRO A 69 15.65 2.06 1.07
N TYR A 70 14.97 1.42 2.03
CA TYR A 70 15.55 1.11 3.34
C TYR A 70 16.99 0.67 3.08
N PRO A 71 18.02 1.34 3.65
CA PRO A 71 19.36 0.80 3.55
C PRO A 71 19.29 -0.64 4.09
N PRO A 72 19.86 -1.64 3.39
CA PRO A 72 19.94 -2.99 3.94
C PRO A 72 20.58 -2.87 5.32
N ASP A 73 19.88 -3.37 6.34
CA ASP A 73 20.31 -3.32 7.73
C ASP A 73 21.75 -3.87 7.81
N GLU A 74 22.71 -2.96 7.97
CA GLU A 74 24.12 -3.28 7.93
C GLU A 74 24.51 -3.96 9.26
N GLN A 75 24.64 -5.29 9.22
CA GLN A 75 25.37 -6.18 10.13
C GLN A 75 25.25 -5.93 11.65
N GLU A 76 24.45 -6.78 12.29
CA GLU A 76 24.41 -7.03 13.74
C GLU A 76 25.82 -7.18 14.37
N PRO A 77 26.23 -6.31 15.32
CA PRO A 77 27.61 -6.29 15.84
C PRO A 77 27.89 -7.31 16.97
N TRP A 78 27.02 -8.30 17.22
CA TRP A 78 27.15 -9.16 18.42
C TRP A 78 27.72 -10.55 18.17
N LYS A 79 28.62 -10.75 17.21
CA LYS A 79 29.51 -11.92 17.30
C LYS A 79 30.61 -11.64 18.32
N PRO A 80 30.59 -12.20 19.55
CA PRO A 80 31.79 -12.21 20.36
C PRO A 80 32.84 -13.03 19.61
N LYS A 81 34.01 -12.43 19.37
CA LYS A 81 35.17 -13.19 18.89
C LYS A 81 35.55 -14.19 19.99
N ALA A 82 35.34 -15.47 19.72
CA ALA A 82 36.01 -16.55 20.44
C ALA A 82 37.39 -16.76 19.79
N GLY A 83 38.43 -16.79 20.62
CA GLY A 83 39.81 -17.11 20.22
C GLY A 83 40.81 -16.10 20.72
#